data_AF-A0AAW0T747-F1
#
_entry.id   AF-A0AAW0T747-F1
#
_cell.length_a   1.000
_cell.length_b   1.000
_cell.length_c   1.000
_cell.angle_alpha   90.00
_cell.angle_beta   90.00
_cell.angle_gamma   90.00
#
_symmetry.space_group_name_H-M   'P 1'
#
loop_
_entity.id
_entity.type
_entity.pdbx_description
1 polymer ?
#
loop_
_entity_poly.entity_id
_entity_poly.type
_entity_poly.pdbx_seq_one_letter_code
_entity_poly.pdbx_strand_id
1 'polypeptide(L)' 'MKVLSVILLAVVLFLGVVAARPNEVLDFETDNVSHEQHGVPGQAVHGEYEAKDAHGNWYEVKYVADHLGFRLV' A
#
# COMPACT_ATOMS: atom_id res chain seq x y z
N MET A 1 27.97 -27.48 -10.21
CA MET A 1 26.50 -27.53 -10.45
C MET A 1 25.69 -27.42 -9.16
N LYS A 2 25.91 -28.26 -8.13
CA LYS A 2 25.13 -28.24 -6.87
C LYS A 2 25.14 -26.89 -6.13
N VAL A 3 26.29 -26.23 -6.03
CA VAL A 3 26.42 -24.93 -5.33
C VAL A 3 25.68 -23.80 -6.07
N LEU A 4 25.76 -23.78 -7.41
CA LEU A 4 25.05 -22.80 -8.24
C LEU A 4 23.53 -22.97 -8.12
N SER A 5 23.03 -24.21 -8.08
CA SER A 5 21.61 -24.50 -7.87
C SER A 5 21.11 -24.05 -6.49
N VAL A 6 21.93 -24.18 -5.45
CA VAL A 6 21.59 -23.72 -4.09
C VAL A 6 21.54 -22.18 -4.02
N ILE A 7 22.50 -21.50 -4.65
CA ILE A 7 22.50 -20.03 -4.73
C ILE A 7 21.27 -19.54 -5.51
N LEU A 8 20.97 -20.17 -6.65
CA LEU A 8 19.80 -19.82 -7.46
C LEU A 8 18.49 -20.01 -6.68
N LEU A 9 18.36 -21.10 -5.93
CA LEU A 9 17.21 -21.36 -5.08
C LEU A 9 17.08 -20.31 -3.98
N ALA A 10 18.18 -19.93 -3.33
CA ALA A 10 18.19 -18.89 -2.30
C ALA A 10 17.76 -17.52 -2.87
N VAL A 11 18.21 -17.16 -4.07
CA VAL A 11 17.80 -15.92 -4.75
C VAL A 11 16.31 -15.94 -5.09
N VAL A 12 15.78 -17.05 -5.61
CA VAL A 12 14.34 -17.19 -5.92
C VAL A 12 13.50 -17.08 -4.64
N LEU A 13 13.92 -17.71 -3.55
CA LEU A 13 13.24 -17.62 -2.25
C LEU A 13 13.29 -16.18 -1.71
N PHE A 14 14.44 -15.51 -1.80
CA PHE A 14 14.58 -14.12 -1.36
C PHE A 14 13.70 -13.17 -2.17
N LEU A 15 13.64 -13.33 -3.50
CA LEU A 15 12.75 -12.55 -4.36
C LEU A 15 11.27 -12.81 -4.05
N GLY A 16 10.90 -14.06 -3.73
CA GLY A 16 9.55 -14.40 -3.30
C GLY A 16 9.15 -13.67 -2.00
N VAL A 17 10.04 -13.62 -1.01
CA VAL A 17 9.82 -12.87 0.24
C VAL A 17 9.68 -11.36 -0.01
N VAL A 18 10.51 -10.80 -0.91
CA VAL A 18 10.48 -9.38 -1.27
C VAL A 18 9.23 -9.00 -2.09
N ALA A 19 8.63 -9.94 -2.83
CA ALA A 19 7.38 -9.72 -3.53
C ALA A 19 6.15 -9.86 -2.62
N ALA A 20 6.25 -10.63 -1.53
CA ALA A 20 5.14 -10.93 -0.63
C ALA A 20 4.93 -9.90 0.50
N ARG A 21 5.78 -8.87 0.61
CA ARG A 21 5.57 -7.80 1.62
C ARG A 21 4.24 -7.09 1.34
N PRO A 22 3.35 -6.98 2.34
CA PRO A 22 2.14 -6.19 2.18
C PRO A 22 2.57 -4.76 1.83
N ASN A 23 2.11 -4.28 0.67
CA ASN A 23 2.31 -2.88 0.28
C ASN A 23 1.28 -1.97 0.95
N GLU A 24 0.54 -2.49 1.92
CA GLU A 24 -0.47 -1.84 2.72
C GLU A 24 0.20 -1.22 3.95
N VAL A 25 -0.03 0.07 4.13
CA VAL A 25 0.50 0.88 5.22
C VAL A 25 -0.57 1.09 6.30
N LEU A 26 -1.80 1.29 5.85
CA LEU A 26 -2.98 1.44 6.69
C LEU A 26 -4.16 0.87 5.90
N ASP A 27 -4.97 0.07 6.58
CA ASP A 27 -6.31 -0.28 6.16
C ASP A 27 -7.21 -0.11 7.38
N PHE A 28 -8.15 0.82 7.25
CA PHE A 28 -9.10 1.17 8.29
C PHE A 28 -10.47 1.34 7.65
N GLU A 29 -11.46 0.58 8.12
CA GLU A 29 -12.81 0.62 7.61
C GLU A 29 -13.84 0.58 8.75
N THR A 30 -14.93 1.32 8.55
CA THR A 30 -16.16 1.31 9.35
C THR A 30 -17.37 1.40 8.42
N ASP A 31 -18.58 1.28 8.95
CA ASP A 31 -19.83 1.38 8.16
C ASP A 31 -19.97 2.70 7.36
N ASN A 32 -19.26 3.77 7.74
CA ASN A 32 -19.44 5.10 7.15
C ASN A 32 -18.13 5.79 6.73
N VAL A 33 -16.96 5.20 7.01
CA VAL A 33 -15.65 5.81 6.73
C VAL A 33 -14.64 4.71 6.44
N SER A 34 -13.83 4.91 5.40
CA SER A 34 -12.63 4.10 5.12
C SER A 34 -11.41 4.99 4.92
N HIS A 35 -10.22 4.45 5.22
CA HIS A 35 -8.93 5.05 4.93
C HIS A 35 -7.92 3.95 4.60
N GLU A 36 -7.56 3.89 3.31
CA GLU A 36 -6.53 2.97 2.81
C GLU A 36 -5.26 3.74 2.45
N GLN A 37 -4.10 3.12 2.70
CA GLN A 37 -2.80 3.61 2.28
C GLN A 37 -1.93 2.47 1.78
N HIS A 38 -1.27 2.72 0.64
CA HIS A 38 -0.28 1.83 0.07
C HIS A 38 1.04 2.53 -0.24
N GLY A 39 2.13 1.79 -0.14
CA GLY A 39 3.47 2.27 -0.49
C GLY A 39 4.48 2.08 0.63
N VAL A 40 5.45 2.98 0.69
CA VAL A 40 6.57 2.89 1.63
C VAL A 40 6.45 4.03 2.66
N PRO A 41 6.17 3.71 3.94
CA PRO A 41 6.07 4.71 5.00
C PRO A 41 7.32 5.58 5.08
N GLY A 42 7.14 6.89 5.17
CA GLY A 42 8.23 7.85 5.23
C GLY A 42 8.94 8.12 3.88
N GLN A 43 8.53 7.48 2.78
CA GLN A 43 9.06 7.77 1.43
C GLN A 43 7.97 8.28 0.49
N ALA A 44 7.01 7.41 0.16
CA ALA A 44 5.92 7.71 -0.75
C ALA A 44 4.75 6.78 -0.44
N VAL A 45 3.61 7.37 -0.13
CA VAL A 45 2.35 6.65 0.06
C VAL A 45 1.28 7.23 -0.86
N HIS A 46 0.49 6.34 -1.44
CA HIS A 46 -0.77 6.65 -2.09
C HIS A 46 -1.88 6.29 -1.10
N GLY A 47 -2.88 7.14 -0.96
CA GLY A 47 -3.98 6.84 -0.07
C GLY A 47 -5.31 7.37 -0.55
N GLU A 48 -6.35 6.91 0.11
CA GLU A 48 -7.73 7.14 -0.23
C GLU A 48 -8.54 7.27 1.05
N TYR A 49 -9.32 8.36 1.16
CA TYR A 49 -10.34 8.51 2.17
C TYR A 49 -11.71 8.34 1.53
N GLU A 50 -12.57 7.53 2.12
CA GLU A 50 -14.00 7.54 1.79
C GLU A 50 -14.84 7.90 3.02
N ALA A 51 -15.92 8.65 2.79
CA ALA A 51 -16.88 8.97 3.82
C ALA A 51 -18.31 8.96 3.28
N LYS A 52 -19.22 8.41 4.07
CA LYS A 52 -20.66 8.39 3.78
C LYS A 52 -21.37 9.54 4.47
N ASP A 53 -22.14 10.33 3.72
CA ASP A 53 -22.96 11.39 4.29
C ASP A 53 -24.26 10.86 4.94
N ALA A 54 -25.02 11.76 5.57
CA ALA A 54 -26.30 11.45 6.21
C ALA A 54 -27.40 11.00 5.22
N HIS A 55 -27.23 11.23 3.92
CA HIS A 55 -28.14 10.80 2.86
C HIS A 55 -27.72 9.45 2.25
N GLY A 56 -26.58 8.89 2.69
CA GLY A 56 -26.03 7.64 2.22
C GLY A 56 -25.14 7.74 0.99
N ASN A 57 -24.77 8.96 0.57
CA ASN A 57 -23.85 9.17 -0.55
C ASN A 57 -22.41 8.98 -0.07
N TRP A 58 -21.60 8.29 -0.88
CA TRP A 58 -20.17 8.14 -0.64
C TRP A 58 -19.37 9.24 -1.34
N TYR A 59 -18.36 9.75 -0.64
CA TYR A 59 -17.41 10.72 -1.14
C TYR A 59 -16.00 10.17 -0.99
N GLU A 60 -15.22 10.30 -2.05
CA GLU A 60 -13.88 9.75 -2.16
C GLU A 60 -12.87 10.88 -2.32
N VAL A 61 -11.73 10.77 -1.65
CA VAL A 61 -10.58 11.66 -1.80
C VAL A 61 -9.30 10.83 -1.92
N LYS A 62 -8.74 10.79 -3.13
CA LYS A 62 -7.44 10.18 -3.40
C LYS A 62 -6.31 11.19 -3.24
N TYR A 63 -5.17 10.72 -2.73
CA TYR A 63 -3.99 11.55 -2.52
C TYR A 63 -2.67 10.79 -2.73
N VAL A 64 -1.60 11.56 -2.90
CA VAL A 64 -0.21 11.12 -2.82
C VAL A 64 0.53 11.96 -1.77
N ALA A 65 1.30 11.28 -0.91
CA ALA A 65 2.18 11.92 0.06
C ALA A 65 3.61 11.40 -0.13
N ASP A 66 4.50 12.27 -0.60
CA ASP A 66 5.89 11.95 -0.94
C ASP A 66 6.82 13.14 -0.71
N HIS A 67 8.03 13.10 -1.26
CA HIS A 67 9.03 14.18 -1.18
C HIS A 67 8.57 15.54 -1.75
N LEU A 68 7.52 15.58 -2.57
CA LEU A 68 6.91 16.80 -3.10
C LEU A 68 5.76 17.30 -2.19
N GLY A 69 5.54 16.68 -1.04
CA GLY A 69 4.48 17.00 -0.08
C GLY A 69 3.21 16.16 -0.26
N PHE A 70 2.10 16.66 0.29
CA PHE A 70 0.76 16.05 0.18
C PHE A 70 -0.03 16.71 -0.95
N ARG A 71 -0.63 15.91 -1.85
CA ARG A 71 -1.40 16.41 -3.00
C ARG A 71 -2.59 15.50 -3.29
N LEU A 72 -3.71 16.09 -3.69
CA LEU A 72 -4.86 15.35 -4.22
C LEU A 72 -4.57 14.88 -5.64
N VAL A 73 -5.13 13.73 -6.03
CA VAL A 73 -5.01 13.12 -7.36
C VAL A 73 -6.35 12.72 -7.94
#